data_AF-A0A2E6A1C6-F1
#
_entry.id   AF-A0A2E6A1C6-F1
#
_cell.length_a   1.000
_cell.length_b   1.000
_cell.length_c   1.000
_cell.angle_alpha   90.00
_cell.angle_beta   90.00
_cell.angle_gamma   90.00
#
_symmetry.space_group_name_H-M   'P 1'
#
loop_
_entity.id
_entity.type
_entity.pdbx_description
1 polymer ?
#
loop_
_entity_poly.entity_id
_entity_poly.type
_entity_poly.pdbx_seq_one_letter_code
_entity_poly.pdbx_strand_id
1 'polypeptide(L)'
;MSNPDYISPIPALAQSQDEILGRFMDNMTDLFAELAGKPRASREAVNFDTLSLIQEDELEAMVTVEGMVAAARNQHLPHFISFNTRLNALLEDKRVDESSNPLDPQQIATAFVDAVKPIGLDGTSAIIVYRGFSSGVLRELESVLHAANQILIDHGVIPDLGLDGGKPTAHTSAHAGPRDATERTGFGSIEPKPTAAAQEPKAEMFSLM
;
A
#
# COMPACT_ATOMS: atom_id res chain seq x y z
N MET A 1 24.06 -1.93 29.69
CA MET A 1 22.73 -1.64 29.11
C MET A 1 22.86 -1.83 27.61
N SER A 2 22.47 -2.99 27.10
CA SER A 2 22.51 -3.28 25.66
C SER A 2 21.31 -2.59 25.01
N ASN A 3 21.57 -1.79 23.99
CA ASN A 3 20.53 -1.12 23.22
C ASN A 3 19.75 -2.19 22.41
N PRO A 4 18.43 -2.37 22.60
CA PRO A 4 17.65 -3.39 21.91
C PRO A 4 17.57 -3.19 20.39
N ASP A 5 17.96 -2.01 19.89
CA ASP A 5 18.01 -1.70 18.45
C ASP A 5 19.41 -1.86 17.82
N TYR A 6 20.37 -2.48 18.52
CA TYR A 6 21.71 -2.70 17.95
C TYR A 6 21.68 -3.85 16.92
N ILE A 7 21.33 -3.51 15.69
CA ILE A 7 21.52 -4.37 14.53
C ILE A 7 23.04 -4.53 14.33
N SER A 8 23.54 -5.75 14.53
CA SER A 8 24.95 -6.05 14.24
C SER A 8 25.23 -5.82 12.74
N PRO A 9 26.37 -5.23 12.35
CA PRO A 9 26.71 -5.05 10.95
C PRO A 9 26.73 -6.41 10.25
N ILE A 10 25.94 -6.58 9.19
CA ILE A 10 25.92 -7.81 8.38
C ILE A 10 27.11 -7.70 7.40
N PRO A 11 28.23 -8.41 7.61
CA PRO A 11 29.45 -8.17 6.84
C PRO A 11 29.26 -8.49 5.34
N ALA A 12 28.47 -9.52 5.04
CA ALA A 12 28.12 -9.90 3.67
C ALA A 12 27.35 -8.80 2.93
N LEU A 13 26.48 -8.06 3.64
CA LEU A 13 25.74 -6.93 3.08
C LEU A 13 26.69 -5.77 2.75
N ALA A 14 27.57 -5.40 3.68
CA ALA A 14 28.51 -4.30 3.49
C ALA A 14 29.51 -4.55 2.35
N GLN A 15 29.92 -5.81 2.15
CA GLN A 15 30.84 -6.19 1.08
C GLN A 15 30.17 -6.20 -0.31
N SER A 16 28.85 -6.40 -0.35
CA SER A 16 28.10 -6.59 -1.60
C SER A 16 27.17 -5.42 -1.93
N GLN A 17 27.25 -4.30 -1.18
CA GLN A 17 26.30 -3.19 -1.29
C GLN A 17 26.20 -2.63 -2.71
N ASP A 18 27.35 -2.38 -3.35
CA ASP A 18 27.39 -1.84 -4.72
C ASP A 18 26.76 -2.80 -5.74
N GLU A 19 26.95 -4.10 -5.53
CA GLU A 19 26.37 -5.13 -6.39
C GLU A 19 24.85 -5.25 -6.21
N ILE A 20 24.36 -5.18 -4.96
CA ILE A 20 22.91 -5.14 -4.68
C ILE A 20 22.29 -3.92 -5.32
N LEU A 21 22.93 -2.75 -5.16
CA LEU A 21 22.41 -1.51 -5.72
C LEU A 21 22.37 -1.59 -7.25
N GLY A 22 23.43 -2.09 -7.89
CA GLY A 22 23.45 -2.32 -9.34
C GLY A 22 22.30 -3.22 -9.79
N ARG A 23 22.17 -4.40 -9.19
CA ARG A 23 21.08 -5.35 -9.49
C ARG A 23 19.70 -4.75 -9.24
N PHE A 24 19.52 -4.00 -8.17
CA PHE A 24 18.25 -3.34 -7.84
C PHE A 24 17.89 -2.28 -8.88
N MET A 25 18.85 -1.44 -9.28
CA MET A 25 18.64 -0.43 -10.31
C MET A 25 18.33 -1.05 -11.68
N ASP A 26 19.00 -2.14 -12.04
CA ASP A 26 18.70 -2.91 -13.24
C ASP A 26 17.28 -3.47 -13.20
N ASN A 27 16.90 -4.10 -12.09
CA ASN A 27 15.55 -4.63 -11.87
C ASN A 27 14.47 -3.54 -11.97
N MET A 28 14.72 -2.36 -11.39
CA MET A 28 13.81 -1.21 -11.50
C MET A 28 13.72 -0.70 -12.94
N THR A 29 14.85 -0.62 -13.64
CA THR A 29 14.90 -0.20 -15.05
C THR A 29 14.10 -1.16 -15.93
N ASP A 30 14.19 -2.46 -15.67
CA ASP A 30 13.44 -3.49 -16.39
C ASP A 30 11.92 -3.34 -16.17
N LEU A 31 11.47 -3.04 -14.95
CA LEU A 31 10.06 -2.79 -14.66
C LEU A 31 9.52 -1.59 -15.48
N PHE A 32 10.27 -0.49 -15.54
CA PHE A 32 9.89 0.66 -16.36
C PHE A 32 9.94 0.37 -17.86
N ALA A 33 10.93 -0.42 -18.32
CA ALA A 33 11.03 -0.84 -19.70
C ALA A 33 9.83 -1.71 -20.12
N GLU A 34 9.41 -2.63 -19.24
CA GLU A 34 8.24 -3.49 -19.42
C GLU A 34 6.94 -2.67 -19.50
N LEU A 35 6.77 -1.70 -18.59
CA LEU A 35 5.66 -0.74 -18.64
C LEU A 35 5.65 0.02 -19.97
N ALA A 36 6.81 0.47 -20.45
CA ALA A 36 6.97 1.14 -21.74
C ALA A 36 6.83 0.22 -22.97
N GLY A 37 6.59 -1.09 -22.78
CA GLY A 37 6.39 -2.05 -23.88
C GLY A 37 7.67 -2.55 -24.52
N LYS A 38 8.82 -2.35 -23.89
CA LYS A 38 10.07 -2.97 -24.29
C LYS A 38 10.11 -4.40 -23.75
N PRO A 39 10.47 -5.41 -24.57
CA PRO A 39 10.55 -6.79 -24.12
C PRO A 39 11.64 -6.94 -23.06
N ARG A 40 11.29 -7.63 -21.97
CA ARG A 40 12.19 -7.93 -20.86
C ARG A 40 13.18 -9.03 -21.26
N ALA A 41 14.41 -8.98 -20.72
CA ALA A 41 15.27 -10.15 -20.71
C ALA A 41 14.60 -11.23 -19.83
N SER A 42 14.32 -12.40 -20.39
CA SER A 42 13.55 -13.47 -19.75
C SER A 42 14.00 -13.72 -18.30
N ARG A 43 13.10 -13.47 -17.35
CA ARG A 43 13.24 -13.88 -15.95
C ARG A 43 12.50 -15.20 -15.79
N GLU A 44 13.13 -16.17 -15.14
CA GLU A 44 12.44 -17.39 -14.73
C GLU A 44 11.34 -17.01 -13.74
N ALA A 45 10.09 -17.31 -14.09
CA ALA A 45 8.99 -17.22 -13.16
C ALA A 45 9.29 -18.17 -11.99
N VAL A 46 9.23 -17.66 -10.76
CA VAL A 46 9.32 -18.50 -9.56
C VAL A 46 8.13 -19.46 -9.62
N ASN A 47 8.42 -20.71 -9.98
CA ASN A 47 7.42 -21.77 -10.07
C ASN A 47 7.14 -22.29 -8.66
N PHE A 48 5.97 -21.94 -8.13
CA PHE A 48 5.53 -22.37 -6.81
C PHE A 48 5.09 -23.84 -6.75
N ASP A 49 5.05 -24.58 -7.87
CA ASP A 49 4.75 -26.03 -7.86
C ASP A 49 5.91 -26.90 -7.34
N THR A 50 7.07 -26.31 -7.07
CA THR A 50 8.12 -26.91 -6.23
C THR A 50 8.02 -26.39 -4.81
N LEU A 51 6.94 -26.76 -4.10
CA LEU A 51 6.84 -26.63 -2.64
C LEU A 51 7.79 -27.62 -1.96
N SER A 52 9.10 -27.38 -2.13
CA SER A 52 10.11 -27.88 -1.21
C SER A 52 9.83 -27.32 0.18
N LEU A 53 10.23 -28.03 1.25
CA LEU A 53 10.15 -27.51 2.62
C LEU A 53 10.92 -26.17 2.69
N ILE A 54 10.18 -25.07 2.58
CA ILE A 54 10.66 -23.73 2.87
C ILE A 54 11.04 -23.76 4.35
N GLN A 55 12.30 -23.43 4.66
CA GLN A 55 12.75 -23.34 6.04
C GLN A 55 11.93 -22.24 6.75
N GLU A 56 11.62 -22.44 8.04
CA GLU A 56 10.79 -21.53 8.83
C GLU A 56 11.23 -20.05 8.69
N ASP A 57 12.55 -19.83 8.67
CA ASP A 57 13.16 -18.51 8.51
C ASP A 57 12.89 -17.85 7.13
N GLU A 58 12.75 -18.65 6.06
CA GLU A 58 12.47 -18.14 4.72
C GLU A 58 10.98 -17.76 4.59
N LEU A 59 10.09 -18.51 5.25
CA LEU A 59 8.67 -18.14 5.35
C LEU A 59 8.49 -16.84 6.14
N GLU A 60 9.19 -16.69 7.27
CA GLU A 60 9.15 -15.46 8.07
C GLU A 60 9.64 -14.25 7.26
N ALA A 61 10.68 -14.42 6.45
CA ALA A 61 11.16 -13.38 5.55
C ALA A 61 10.10 -12.97 4.52
N MET A 62 9.39 -13.93 3.91
CA MET A 62 8.29 -13.63 2.97
C MET A 62 7.15 -12.86 3.65
N VAL A 63 6.69 -13.33 4.81
CA VAL A 63 5.61 -12.66 5.57
C VAL A 63 6.03 -11.25 5.98
N THR A 64 7.31 -11.07 6.35
CA THR A 64 7.85 -9.74 6.65
C THR A 64 7.71 -8.84 5.42
N VAL A 65 8.14 -9.28 4.24
CA VAL A 65 8.03 -8.52 2.98
C VAL A 65 6.57 -8.15 2.67
N GLU A 66 5.65 -9.10 2.77
CA GLU A 66 4.21 -8.84 2.55
C GLU A 66 3.66 -7.78 3.51
N GLY A 67 4.01 -7.87 4.79
CA GLY A 67 3.61 -6.89 5.81
C GLY A 67 4.14 -5.49 5.50
N MET A 68 5.39 -5.39 5.05
CA MET A 68 6.01 -4.11 4.67
C MET A 68 5.37 -3.51 3.41
N VAL A 69 5.07 -4.34 2.41
CA VAL A 69 4.37 -3.92 1.18
C VAL A 69 2.98 -3.41 1.52
N ALA A 70 2.20 -4.16 2.31
CA ALA A 70 0.86 -3.76 2.71
C ALA A 70 0.87 -2.46 3.52
N ALA A 71 1.82 -2.30 4.45
CA ALA A 71 1.96 -1.08 5.23
C ALA A 71 2.26 0.13 4.33
N ALA A 72 3.26 0.02 3.45
CA ALA A 72 3.65 1.11 2.54
C ALA A 72 2.52 1.49 1.56
N ARG A 73 1.80 0.50 1.02
CA ARG A 73 0.68 0.76 0.10
C ARG A 73 -0.45 1.49 0.80
N ASN A 74 -0.84 1.05 2.00
CA ASN A 74 -1.91 1.67 2.78
C ASN A 74 -1.55 3.09 3.23
N GLN A 75 -0.29 3.33 3.58
CA GLN A 75 0.18 4.64 4.02
C GLN A 75 0.03 5.71 2.91
N HIS A 76 0.23 5.32 1.65
CA HIS A 76 0.24 6.25 0.52
C HIS A 76 -0.89 5.97 -0.50
N LEU A 77 -1.97 5.31 -0.07
CA LEU A 77 -3.04 4.83 -0.94
C LEU A 77 -3.64 5.90 -1.87
N PRO A 78 -3.92 7.14 -1.42
CA PRO A 78 -4.45 8.18 -2.32
C PRO A 78 -3.49 8.51 -3.47
N HIS A 79 -2.18 8.61 -3.19
CA HIS A 79 -1.14 8.88 -4.18
C HIS A 79 -0.99 7.72 -5.19
N PHE A 80 -1.17 6.48 -4.73
CA PHE A 80 -1.18 5.31 -5.62
C PHE A 80 -2.38 5.30 -6.54
N ILE A 81 -3.58 5.57 -6.00
CA ILE A 81 -4.80 5.61 -6.80
C ILE A 81 -4.67 6.71 -7.86
N SER A 82 -4.19 7.90 -7.48
CA SER A 82 -4.06 9.00 -8.42
C SER A 82 -3.02 8.73 -9.49
N PHE A 83 -1.86 8.20 -9.09
CA PHE A 83 -0.79 7.82 -10.02
C PHE A 83 -1.23 6.73 -10.99
N ASN A 84 -1.82 5.63 -10.50
CA ASN A 84 -2.33 4.55 -11.35
C ASN A 84 -3.40 5.05 -12.32
N THR A 85 -4.29 5.94 -11.87
CA THR A 85 -5.33 6.50 -12.75
C THR A 85 -4.72 7.30 -13.89
N ARG A 86 -3.72 8.16 -13.61
CA ARG A 86 -3.00 8.91 -14.64
C ARG A 86 -2.20 8.00 -15.57
N LEU A 87 -1.55 6.97 -15.05
CA LEU A 87 -0.83 5.98 -15.88
C LEU A 87 -1.77 5.24 -16.83
N ASN A 88 -2.93 4.77 -16.36
CA ASN A 88 -3.93 4.12 -17.21
C ASN A 88 -4.47 5.05 -18.30
N ALA A 89 -4.59 6.34 -18.00
CA ALA A 89 -5.02 7.33 -18.99
C ALA A 89 -3.94 7.63 -20.03
N LEU A 90 -2.66 7.56 -19.65
CA LEU A 90 -1.52 7.75 -20.55
C LEU A 90 -1.27 6.51 -21.44
N LEU A 91 -1.48 5.31 -20.89
CA LEU A 91 -1.18 4.04 -21.56
C LEU A 91 -2.48 3.36 -22.02
N GLU A 92 -3.08 3.86 -23.10
CA GLU A 92 -4.38 3.38 -23.60
C GLU A 92 -4.42 1.87 -23.91
N ASP A 93 -3.30 1.30 -24.34
CA ASP A 93 -3.19 -0.11 -24.73
C ASP A 93 -2.87 -1.05 -23.55
N LYS A 94 -2.72 -0.53 -22.33
CA LYS A 94 -2.32 -1.32 -21.16
C LYS A 94 -3.10 -0.94 -19.91
N ARG A 95 -3.62 -1.96 -19.23
CA ARG A 95 -4.14 -1.79 -17.88
C ARG A 95 -2.97 -1.75 -16.90
N VAL A 96 -2.86 -0.67 -16.14
CA VAL A 96 -1.90 -0.52 -15.05
C VAL A 96 -2.59 -0.77 -13.71
N ASP A 97 -2.00 -1.63 -12.90
CA ASP A 97 -2.44 -2.01 -11.55
C ASP A 97 -1.20 -2.26 -10.67
N GLU A 98 -1.41 -2.77 -9.46
CA GLU A 98 -0.31 -3.06 -8.51
C GLU A 98 0.72 -4.05 -9.05
N SER A 99 0.33 -4.89 -10.02
CA SER A 99 1.22 -5.91 -10.61
C SER A 99 2.10 -5.36 -11.73
N SER A 100 1.74 -4.21 -12.29
CA SER A 100 2.37 -3.64 -13.50
C SER A 100 2.92 -2.24 -13.29
N ASN A 101 2.54 -1.55 -12.21
CA ASN A 101 3.06 -0.25 -11.83
C ASN A 101 4.46 -0.38 -11.19
N PRO A 102 5.54 0.11 -11.83
CA PRO A 102 6.91 0.00 -11.32
C PRO A 102 7.13 0.70 -9.96
N LEU A 103 6.27 1.65 -9.59
CA LEU A 103 6.33 2.35 -8.31
C LEU A 103 5.44 1.74 -7.23
N ASP A 104 4.69 0.68 -7.53
CA ASP A 104 3.94 -0.04 -6.48
C ASP A 104 4.91 -0.70 -5.49
N PRO A 105 4.64 -0.68 -4.16
CA PRO A 105 5.57 -1.20 -3.17
C PRO A 105 5.91 -2.68 -3.38
N GLN A 106 5.00 -3.46 -3.95
CA GLN A 106 5.24 -4.86 -4.26
C GLN A 106 6.27 -5.03 -5.38
N GLN A 107 6.21 -4.21 -6.42
CA GLN A 107 7.20 -4.23 -7.49
C GLN A 107 8.58 -3.83 -6.98
N ILE A 108 8.65 -2.75 -6.20
CA ILE A 108 9.91 -2.26 -5.63
C ILE A 108 10.49 -3.29 -4.64
N ALA A 109 9.67 -3.84 -3.75
CA ALA A 109 10.13 -4.85 -2.79
C ALA A 109 10.61 -6.13 -3.49
N THR A 110 9.88 -6.61 -4.51
CA THR A 110 10.29 -7.80 -5.29
C THR A 110 11.60 -7.53 -6.02
N ALA A 111 11.76 -6.36 -6.64
CA ALA A 111 13.01 -5.97 -7.29
C ALA A 111 14.20 -5.95 -6.31
N PHE A 112 13.98 -5.53 -5.06
CA PHE A 112 15.01 -5.53 -4.04
C PHE A 112 15.31 -6.94 -3.51
N VAL A 113 14.29 -7.76 -3.24
CA VAL A 113 14.46 -9.15 -2.83
C VAL A 113 15.26 -9.93 -3.88
N ASP A 114 14.93 -9.77 -5.15
CA ASP A 114 15.67 -10.39 -6.27
C ASP A 114 17.13 -9.93 -6.35
N ALA A 115 17.41 -8.68 -5.98
CA ALA A 115 18.76 -8.14 -5.95
C ALA A 115 19.59 -8.69 -4.78
N VAL A 116 18.95 -9.00 -3.64
CA VAL A 116 19.60 -9.53 -2.43
C VAL A 116 19.77 -11.05 -2.47
N LYS A 117 18.82 -11.78 -3.09
CA LYS A 117 18.80 -13.25 -3.16
C LYS A 117 20.15 -13.92 -3.51
N PRO A 118 20.96 -13.41 -4.47
CA PRO A 118 22.24 -14.02 -4.84
C PRO A 118 23.31 -14.03 -3.73
N ILE A 119 23.16 -13.20 -2.70
CA ILE A 119 24.11 -13.11 -1.58
C ILE A 119 23.96 -14.31 -0.63
N GLY A 120 22.80 -14.97 -0.64
CA GLY A 120 22.55 -16.14 0.20
C GLY A 120 22.54 -15.83 1.69
N LEU A 121 21.87 -14.73 2.08
CA LEU A 121 21.65 -14.40 3.49
C LEU A 121 20.80 -15.48 4.18
N ASP A 122 21.10 -15.76 5.45
CA ASP A 122 20.20 -16.52 6.31
C ASP A 122 18.90 -15.73 6.57
N GLY A 123 17.82 -16.42 6.95
CA GLY A 123 16.51 -15.76 7.03
C GLY A 123 16.45 -14.65 8.08
N THR A 124 17.17 -14.77 9.21
CA THR A 124 17.25 -13.70 10.22
C THR A 124 17.94 -12.46 9.64
N SER A 125 19.09 -12.64 8.98
CA SER A 125 19.78 -11.55 8.30
C SER A 125 18.92 -10.92 7.20
N ALA A 126 18.21 -11.73 6.40
CA ALA A 126 17.33 -11.25 5.34
C ALA A 126 16.20 -10.35 5.89
N ILE A 127 15.55 -10.76 6.99
CA ILE A 127 14.50 -9.96 7.66
C ILE A 127 15.05 -8.60 8.09
N ILE A 128 16.24 -8.55 8.68
CA ILE A 128 16.89 -7.31 9.10
C ILE A 128 17.13 -6.40 7.87
N VAL A 129 17.66 -6.95 6.79
CA VAL A 129 17.90 -6.20 5.54
C VAL A 129 16.60 -5.67 4.96
N TYR A 130 15.54 -6.48 4.88
CA TYR A 130 14.26 -6.06 4.32
C TYR A 130 13.56 -4.99 5.18
N ARG A 131 13.64 -5.10 6.52
CA ARG A 131 13.15 -4.05 7.43
C ARG A 131 13.93 -2.74 7.28
N GLY A 132 15.25 -2.83 7.14
CA GLY A 132 16.09 -1.67 6.84
C GLY A 132 15.68 -1.00 5.52
N PHE A 133 15.46 -1.80 4.48
CA PHE A 133 14.97 -1.32 3.20
C PHE A 133 13.60 -0.64 3.29
N SER A 134 12.64 -1.23 3.99
CA SER A 134 11.32 -0.64 4.17
C SER A 134 11.38 0.73 4.88
N SER A 135 12.14 0.81 5.97
CA SER A 135 12.27 2.05 6.74
C SER A 135 13.07 3.16 6.03
N GLY A 136 13.94 2.79 5.08
CA GLY A 136 14.75 3.74 4.30
C GLY A 136 14.16 4.12 2.95
N VAL A 137 13.64 3.16 2.17
CA VAL A 137 13.21 3.36 0.78
C VAL A 137 11.69 3.48 0.68
N LEU A 138 10.95 2.49 1.19
CA LEU A 138 9.48 2.49 1.07
C LEU A 138 8.83 3.63 1.85
N ARG A 139 9.44 4.07 2.96
CA ARG A 139 8.96 5.21 3.73
C ARG A 139 9.05 6.54 2.97
N GLU A 140 9.97 6.68 2.04
CA GLU A 140 10.18 7.91 1.26
C GLU A 140 9.38 7.91 -0.05
N LEU A 141 8.61 6.84 -0.31
CA LEU A 141 7.88 6.61 -1.56
C LEU A 141 6.79 7.66 -1.84
N GLU A 142 6.24 8.29 -0.80
CA GLU A 142 5.31 9.42 -0.95
C GLU A 142 5.91 10.55 -1.80
N SER A 143 7.15 10.94 -1.51
CA SER A 143 7.82 12.03 -2.22
C SER A 143 8.06 11.71 -3.69
N VAL A 144 8.37 10.44 -3.98
CA VAL A 144 8.59 9.92 -5.33
C VAL A 144 7.28 9.88 -6.11
N LEU A 145 6.20 9.37 -5.50
CA LEU A 145 4.87 9.34 -6.11
C LEU A 145 4.32 10.74 -6.37
N HIS A 146 4.55 11.67 -5.45
CA HIS A 146 4.18 13.07 -5.63
C HIS A 146 4.93 13.67 -6.82
N ALA A 147 6.26 13.51 -6.90
CA ALA A 147 7.06 14.00 -8.02
C ALA A 147 6.63 13.37 -9.35
N ALA A 148 6.37 12.06 -9.37
CA ALA A 148 5.90 11.35 -10.56
C ALA A 148 4.52 11.83 -11.02
N ASN A 149 3.57 12.00 -10.10
CA ASN A 149 2.27 12.60 -10.40
C ASN A 149 2.41 14.03 -10.95
N GLN A 150 3.28 14.85 -10.35
CA GLN A 150 3.48 16.23 -10.80
C GLN A 150 3.99 16.28 -12.25
N ILE A 151 4.91 15.40 -12.61
CA ILE A 151 5.38 15.29 -14.01
C ILE A 151 4.21 14.98 -14.96
N LEU A 152 3.32 14.06 -14.58
CA LEU A 152 2.14 13.72 -15.39
C LEU A 152 1.17 14.90 -15.51
N ILE A 153 0.90 15.59 -14.40
CA ILE A 153 0.07 16.80 -14.35
C ILE A 153 0.63 17.90 -15.26
N ASP A 154 1.92 18.16 -15.17
CA ASP A 154 2.61 19.19 -15.95
C ASP A 154 2.54 18.91 -17.46
N HIS A 155 2.43 17.64 -17.85
CA HIS A 155 2.23 17.21 -19.23
C HIS A 155 0.76 17.09 -19.63
N GLY A 156 -0.18 17.52 -18.79
CA GLY A 156 -1.61 17.55 -19.09
C GLY A 156 -2.34 16.22 -18.88
N VAL A 157 -1.71 15.23 -18.24
CA VAL A 157 -2.33 13.92 -17.98
C VAL A 157 -3.23 14.02 -16.76
N ILE A 158 -4.53 14.17 -17.00
CA ILE A 158 -5.58 14.37 -16.00
C ILE A 158 -5.13 15.30 -14.85
N PRO A 159 -4.92 16.60 -15.11
CA PRO A 159 -4.42 17.54 -14.10
C PRO A 159 -5.37 17.68 -12.92
N ASP A 160 -6.68 17.67 -13.18
CA ASP A 160 -7.72 17.72 -12.16
C ASP A 160 -8.36 16.34 -12.01
N LEU A 161 -7.80 15.53 -11.13
CA LEU A 161 -8.31 14.18 -10.85
C LEU A 161 -9.35 14.18 -9.71
N GLY A 162 -9.53 15.29 -8.99
CA GLY A 162 -10.43 15.38 -7.82
C GLY A 162 -10.05 14.50 -6.61
N LEU A 163 -9.09 13.59 -6.76
CA LEU A 163 -8.61 12.66 -5.74
C LEU A 163 -7.37 13.18 -4.98
N ASP A 164 -6.62 14.12 -5.59
CA ASP A 164 -5.39 14.68 -5.00
C ASP A 164 -5.67 15.82 -3.99
N GLY A 165 -6.95 16.16 -3.79
CA GLY A 165 -7.36 17.29 -2.97
C GLY A 165 -8.49 16.95 -2.02
N GLY A 166 -8.16 16.66 -0.76
CA GLY A 166 -9.09 16.77 0.35
C GLY A 166 -9.52 18.23 0.54
N LYS A 167 -10.48 18.70 -0.24
CA LYS A 167 -11.35 19.82 0.10
C LYS A 167 -12.77 19.45 -0.29
N PRO A 168 -13.73 19.37 0.66
CA PRO A 168 -15.12 19.37 0.28
C PRO A 168 -15.38 20.73 -0.35
N THR A 169 -15.64 20.75 -1.66
CA THR A 169 -16.23 21.89 -2.32
C THR A 169 -17.63 22.06 -1.72
N ALA A 170 -17.69 22.83 -0.63
CA ALA A 170 -18.93 23.33 -0.09
C ALA A 170 -19.56 24.21 -1.19
N HIS A 171 -20.45 23.61 -1.97
CA HIS A 171 -21.41 24.35 -2.75
C HIS A 171 -22.28 25.11 -1.74
N THR A 172 -21.93 26.37 -1.51
CA THR A 172 -22.75 27.31 -0.75
C THR A 172 -24.03 27.57 -1.54
N SER A 173 -25.07 26.79 -1.26
CA SER A 173 -26.43 27.16 -1.60
C SER A 173 -26.88 28.25 -0.63
N ALA A 174 -26.63 29.50 -1.02
CA ALA A 174 -27.25 30.66 -0.42
C ALA A 174 -28.76 30.65 -0.71
N HIS A 175 -29.55 30.28 0.29
CA HIS A 175 -30.96 30.69 0.33
C HIS A 175 -31.28 31.22 1.73
N ALA A 176 -31.02 32.52 1.88
CA ALA A 176 -31.54 33.33 2.97
C ALA A 176 -33.03 33.60 2.71
N GLY A 177 -33.88 33.21 3.65
CA GLY A 177 -35.26 33.69 3.77
C GLY A 177 -35.53 34.03 5.23
N PRO A 178 -35.93 35.26 5.57
CA PRO A 178 -36.14 35.67 6.95
C PRO A 178 -37.53 35.23 7.40
N ARG A 179 -37.65 34.57 8.55
CA ARG A 179 -38.93 34.48 9.27
C ARG A 179 -38.75 34.83 10.73
N ASP A 180 -39.27 36.01 11.01
CA ASP A 180 -39.46 36.68 12.28
C ASP A 180 -40.41 35.90 13.19
N ALA A 181 -40.26 36.12 14.49
CA ALA A 181 -40.91 35.40 15.57
C ALA A 181 -42.37 35.85 15.76
N THR A 182 -43.26 34.93 16.12
CA THR A 182 -44.41 35.26 16.97
C THR A 182 -44.84 34.05 17.79
N GLU A 183 -44.80 34.24 19.11
CA GLU A 183 -45.17 33.30 20.16
C GLU A 183 -46.66 32.92 20.12
N ARG A 184 -46.98 31.70 20.60
CA ARG A 184 -48.21 31.38 21.35
C ARG A 184 -48.14 29.97 21.98
N THR A 185 -47.91 29.95 23.29
CA THR A 185 -48.60 29.14 24.34
C THR A 185 -49.00 27.68 24.03
N GLY A 186 -48.52 26.74 24.83
CA GLY A 186 -49.17 25.42 24.97
C GLY A 186 -48.34 24.37 25.70
N PHE A 187 -48.48 24.31 27.02
CA PHE A 187 -48.06 23.19 27.87
C PHE A 187 -48.83 21.91 27.45
N GLY A 188 -48.14 20.79 27.18
CA GLY A 188 -48.80 19.56 26.77
C GLY A 188 -47.89 18.35 26.67
N SER A 189 -47.91 17.55 27.74
CA SER A 189 -47.72 16.10 27.86
C SER A 189 -46.87 15.32 26.85
N ILE A 190 -45.84 14.67 27.40
CA ILE A 190 -45.10 13.57 26.77
C ILE A 190 -45.96 12.31 26.88
N GLU A 191 -46.42 11.77 25.76
CA GLU A 191 -46.92 10.38 25.67
C GLU A 191 -45.86 9.53 24.96
N PRO A 192 -45.29 8.49 25.60
CA PRO A 192 -44.45 7.52 24.92
C PRO A 192 -45.32 6.47 24.21
N LYS A 193 -45.08 6.32 22.90
CA LYS A 193 -45.69 5.31 22.02
C LYS A 193 -45.12 3.90 22.32
N PRO A 194 -45.91 2.82 22.27
CA PRO A 194 -45.48 1.49 22.72
C PRO A 194 -44.66 0.75 21.65
N THR A 195 -43.55 0.17 22.09
CA THR A 195 -42.68 -0.74 21.32
C THR A 195 -43.27 -2.15 21.34
N ALA A 196 -43.52 -2.70 20.16
CA ALA A 196 -43.90 -4.10 19.94
C ALA A 196 -42.70 -5.05 20.16
N ALA A 197 -42.98 -6.18 20.79
CA ALA A 197 -42.04 -7.23 21.14
C ALA A 197 -41.86 -8.29 20.04
N ALA A 198 -40.68 -8.94 20.05
CA ALA A 198 -40.29 -10.28 19.53
C ALA A 198 -38.92 -10.19 18.84
N GLN A 199 -37.87 -10.99 19.08
CA GLN A 199 -37.66 -12.24 19.83
C GLN A 199 -36.14 -12.39 20.07
N GLU A 200 -35.73 -12.91 21.23
CA GLU A 200 -34.35 -13.35 21.50
C GLU A 200 -34.17 -14.83 21.10
N PRO A 201 -33.00 -15.25 20.58
CA PRO A 201 -32.69 -16.66 20.40
C PRO A 201 -32.18 -17.29 21.72
N LYS A 202 -32.89 -18.32 22.20
CA LYS A 202 -32.47 -19.15 23.35
C LYS A 202 -31.40 -20.15 22.93
N ALA A 203 -30.28 -20.13 23.65
CA ALA A 203 -29.30 -21.21 23.67
C ALA A 203 -29.81 -22.35 24.56
N GLU A 204 -30.01 -23.55 23.99
CA GLU A 204 -30.27 -24.76 24.75
C GLU A 204 -28.94 -25.37 25.22
N MET A 205 -28.71 -25.33 26.54
CA MET A 205 -27.71 -26.15 27.20
C MET A 205 -28.29 -27.52 27.54
N PHE A 206 -27.63 -28.55 27.04
CA PHE A 206 -27.74 -29.95 27.46
C PHE A 206 -27.37 -30.12 28.95
N SER A 207 -28.26 -30.74 29.74
CA SER A 207 -27.93 -31.76 30.76
C SER A 207 -29.25 -32.28 31.36
N LEU A 208 -29.63 -33.54 31.13
CA LEU A 208 -29.54 -34.65 32.11
C LEU A 208 -29.65 -34.20 33.58
N MET A 209 -30.81 -34.41 34.21
CA MET A 209 -31.10 -35.55 35.09
C MET A 209 -32.58 -35.52 35.54
#